data_AF-A0A371J7W6-F1
#
_entry.id   AF-A0A371J7W6-F1
#
_cell.length_a   1.000
_cell.length_b   1.000
_cell.length_c   1.000
_cell.angle_alpha   90.00
_cell.angle_beta   90.00
_cell.angle_gamma   90.00
#
_symmetry.space_group_name_H-M   'P 1'
#
loop_
_entity.id
_entity.type
_entity.pdbx_description
1 polymer ?
#
loop_
_entity_poly.entity_id
_entity_poly.type
_entity_poly.pdbx_seq_one_letter_code
_entity_poly.pdbx_strand_id
1 'polypeptide(L)'
;MLHRFSSMLFLIAFITYFGKYFKFVNNKLCLKVHILTGTLACLGMVIYAITDYLKDKEITILPVAIVSILIILTGKKEFRKKYKWMHLASVLLFAGALSFHIIY
;
A
#
# COMPACT_ATOMS: atom_id res chain seq x y z
N MET A 1 15.12 4.72 -6.54
CA MET A 1 14.76 3.33 -6.94
C MET A 1 13.68 2.73 -6.05
N LEU A 2 13.71 2.97 -4.73
CA LEU A 2 12.76 2.40 -3.77
C LEU A 2 11.29 2.72 -4.09
N HIS A 3 10.98 3.98 -4.40
CA HIS A 3 9.64 4.42 -4.83
C HIS A 3 9.07 3.58 -5.98
N ARG A 4 9.86 3.35 -7.04
CA ARG A 4 9.43 2.57 -8.22
C ARG A 4 9.16 1.11 -7.87
N PHE A 5 10.04 0.50 -7.08
CA PHE A 5 9.88 -0.88 -6.63
C PHE A 5 8.63 -1.04 -5.76
N SER A 6 8.44 -0.16 -4.78
CA SER A 6 7.25 -0.16 -3.92
C SER A 6 5.96 0.08 -4.68
N SER A 7 5.96 0.98 -5.66
CA SER A 7 4.81 1.22 -6.54
C SER A 7 4.46 -0.02 -7.39
N MET A 8 5.47 -0.73 -7.90
CA MET A 8 5.26 -2.00 -8.61
C MET A 8 4.64 -3.07 -7.70
N LEU A 9 5.12 -3.21 -6.46
CA LEU A 9 4.53 -4.13 -5.50
C LEU A 9 3.07 -3.76 -5.16
N PHE A 10 2.76 -2.46 -5.05
CA PHE A 10 1.40 -1.98 -4.87
C PHE A 10 0.49 -2.34 -6.05
N LEU A 11 0.98 -2.19 -7.27
CA LEU A 11 0.26 -2.57 -8.48
C LEU A 11 -0.01 -4.09 -8.51
N ILE A 12 0.97 -4.92 -8.16
CA ILE A 12 0.79 -6.37 -8.06
C ILE A 12 -0.25 -6.71 -6.99
N ALA A 13 -0.20 -6.06 -5.82
CA ALA A 13 -1.18 -6.22 -4.77
C ALA A 13 -2.59 -5.85 -5.26
N PHE A 14 -2.72 -4.77 -6.04
CA PHE A 14 -3.99 -4.36 -6.62
C PHE A 14 -4.52 -5.39 -7.63
N ILE A 15 -3.70 -5.83 -8.58
CA ILE A 15 -4.08 -6.83 -9.59
C ILE A 15 -4.51 -8.15 -8.92
N THR A 16 -3.75 -8.61 -7.93
CA THR A 16 -4.06 -9.86 -7.20
C THR A 16 -5.31 -9.75 -6.35
N TYR A 17 -5.75 -8.55 -5.95
CA TYR A 17 -7.08 -8.38 -5.34
C TYR A 17 -8.20 -8.76 -6.32
N PHE A 18 -8.07 -8.41 -7.61
CA PHE A 18 -9.05 -8.75 -8.63
C PHE A 18 -8.95 -10.19 -9.14
N GLY A 19 -7.83 -10.86 -8.91
CA GLY A 19 -7.66 -12.27 -9.27
C GLY A 19 -8.78 -13.18 -8.74
N LYS A 20 -9.42 -12.81 -7.62
CA LYS A 20 -10.57 -13.55 -7.07
C LYS A 20 -11.82 -13.60 -7.96
N TYR A 21 -11.93 -12.70 -8.93
CA TYR A 21 -13.06 -12.63 -9.86
C TYR A 21 -12.86 -13.52 -11.09
N PHE A 22 -11.65 -14.05 -11.31
CA PHE A 22 -11.34 -14.93 -12.44
C PHE A 22 -11.40 -16.41 -12.02
N LYS A 23 -12.29 -17.19 -12.66
CA LYS A 23 -12.53 -18.61 -12.32
C LYS A 23 -11.29 -19.51 -12.38
N PHE A 24 -10.28 -19.13 -13.18
CA PHE A 24 -9.07 -19.94 -13.39
C PHE A 24 -7.95 -19.66 -12.37
N VAL A 25 -8.11 -18.68 -11.49
CA VAL A 25 -7.08 -18.25 -10.54
C VAL A 25 -7.32 -18.86 -9.17
N ASN A 26 -6.27 -19.43 -8.56
CA ASN A 26 -6.36 -19.96 -7.20
C ASN A 26 -6.51 -18.81 -6.17
N ASN A 27 -7.72 -18.65 -5.64
CA ASN A 27 -8.07 -17.63 -4.65
C ASN A 27 -7.15 -17.62 -3.41
N LYS A 28 -6.71 -18.78 -2.93
CA LYS A 28 -5.81 -18.87 -1.75
C LYS A 28 -4.43 -18.31 -2.07
N LEU A 29 -3.90 -18.64 -3.25
CA LEU A 29 -2.62 -18.12 -3.72
C LEU A 29 -2.71 -16.61 -3.95
N CYS A 30 -3.76 -16.15 -4.62
CA CYS A 30 -3.99 -14.74 -4.90
C CYS A 30 -4.05 -13.90 -3.61
N LEU A 31 -4.76 -14.40 -2.60
CA LEU A 31 -4.82 -13.76 -1.28
C LEU A 31 -3.45 -13.68 -0.60
N LYS A 32 -2.65 -14.76 -0.65
CA LYS A 32 -1.29 -14.76 -0.09
C LYS A 32 -0.40 -13.72 -0.79
N VAL A 33 -0.42 -13.70 -2.12
CA VAL A 33 0.39 -12.75 -2.91
C VAL A 33 -0.07 -11.31 -2.64
N HIS A 34 -1.37 -11.05 -2.63
CA HIS A 34 -1.93 -9.73 -2.30
C HIS A 34 -1.46 -9.21 -0.95
N ILE A 35 -1.52 -10.05 0.10
CA ILE A 35 -1.09 -9.67 1.45
C ILE A 35 0.42 -9.42 1.47
N LEU A 36 1.22 -10.33 0.90
CA LEU A 36 2.66 -10.23 0.91
C LEU A 36 3.15 -8.98 0.16
N THR A 37 2.71 -8.83 -1.09
CA THR A 37 3.12 -7.71 -1.95
C THR A 37 2.60 -6.38 -1.41
N GLY A 38 1.35 -6.32 -0.93
CA GLY A 38 0.80 -5.09 -0.33
C GLY A 38 1.53 -4.66 0.94
N THR A 39 1.91 -5.61 1.80
CA THR A 39 2.67 -5.31 3.03
C THR A 39 4.07 -4.81 2.70
N LEU A 40 4.79 -5.51 1.80
CA LEU A 40 6.13 -5.10 1.36
C LEU A 40 6.09 -3.73 0.65
N ALA A 41 5.07 -3.48 -0.15
CA ALA A 41 4.87 -2.20 -0.81
C ALA A 41 4.74 -1.07 0.22
N CYS A 42 3.84 -1.22 1.20
CA CYS A 42 3.66 -0.23 2.27
C CYS A 42 4.95 0.01 3.06
N LEU A 43 5.67 -1.05 3.44
CA LEU A 43 6.95 -0.93 4.16
C LEU A 43 7.99 -0.17 3.34
N GLY A 44 8.13 -0.49 2.05
CA GLY A 44 9.04 0.22 1.18
C GLY A 44 8.67 1.70 1.00
N MET A 45 7.37 2.03 0.96
CA MET A 45 6.91 3.42 0.90
C MET A 45 7.20 4.19 2.20
N VAL A 46 7.12 3.54 3.36
CA VAL A 46 7.51 4.15 4.64
C VAL A 46 9.02 4.46 4.64
N ILE A 47 9.85 3.50 4.24
CA ILE A 47 11.31 3.70 4.17
C ILE A 47 11.65 4.79 3.15
N TYR A 48 10.98 4.78 2.00
CA TYR A 48 11.15 5.77 0.95
C TYR A 48 10.85 7.17 1.49
N ALA A 49 9.67 7.33 2.10
CA ALA A 49 9.23 8.60 2.66
C ALA A 49 10.15 9.15 3.76
N ILE A 50 10.64 8.28 4.65
CA ILE A 50 11.60 8.69 5.69
C ILE A 50 12.91 9.13 5.06
N THR A 51 13.38 8.41 4.03
CA THR A 51 14.64 8.71 3.36
C THR A 51 14.59 10.05 2.63
N ASP A 52 13.55 10.29 1.83
CA ASP A 52 13.36 11.56 1.10
C ASP A 52 13.13 12.73 2.05
N TYR A 53 12.35 12.53 3.11
CA TYR A 53 12.16 13.58 4.12
C TYR A 53 13.48 13.96 4.82
N LEU A 54 14.32 12.98 5.17
CA LEU A 54 15.59 13.25 5.85
C LEU A 54 16.58 13.94 4.92
N LYS A 55 16.66 13.49 3.66
CA LYS A 55 17.65 13.92 2.69
C LYS A 55 17.27 15.24 2.02
N ASP A 56 16.06 15.33 1.49
CA ASP A 56 15.63 16.39 0.57
C ASP A 56 14.56 17.31 1.22
N LYS A 57 14.19 17.05 2.50
CA LYS A 57 13.19 17.82 3.27
C LYS A 57 11.82 17.91 2.59
N GLU A 58 11.51 16.94 1.73
CA GLU A 58 10.22 16.87 1.06
C GLU A 58 9.13 16.51 2.07
N ILE A 59 8.22 17.46 2.32
CA ILE A 59 7.14 17.28 3.29
C ILE A 59 5.95 16.56 2.64
N THR A 60 5.78 16.70 1.31
CA THR A 60 4.64 16.13 0.57
C THR A 60 4.60 14.60 0.60
N ILE A 61 5.73 13.94 0.90
CA ILE A 61 5.82 12.47 1.04
C ILE A 61 5.40 11.94 2.42
N LEU A 62 5.38 12.76 3.47
CA LEU A 62 5.03 12.31 4.82
C LEU A 62 3.60 11.72 4.94
N PRO A 63 2.56 12.30 4.30
CA PRO A 63 1.25 11.68 4.23
C PRO A 63 1.28 10.25 3.66
N VAL A 64 2.14 9.97 2.68
CA VAL A 64 2.30 8.63 2.10
C VAL A 64 2.80 7.63 3.15
N ALA A 65 3.75 8.03 3.99
CA ALA A 65 4.24 7.21 5.10
C ALA A 65 3.13 6.91 6.11
N ILE A 66 2.40 7.94 6.55
CA ILE A 66 1.35 7.83 7.56
C ILE A 66 0.26 6.87 7.07
N VAL A 67 -0.19 7.05 5.84
CA VAL A 67 -1.26 6.20 5.29
C VAL A 67 -0.77 4.78 5.02
N SER A 68 0.50 4.59 4.62
CA SER A 68 1.11 3.26 4.50
C SER A 68 1.10 2.49 5.83
N ILE A 69 1.41 3.16 6.94
CA ILE A 69 1.33 2.56 8.28
C ILE A 69 -0.12 2.19 8.62
N LEU A 70 -1.08 3.08 8.33
CA LEU A 70 -2.51 2.79 8.52
C LEU A 70 -2.97 1.57 7.73
N ILE A 71 -2.50 1.39 6.49
CA ILE A 71 -2.81 0.21 5.67
C ILE A 71 -2.29 -1.07 6.33
N ILE A 72 -1.05 -1.06 6.85
CA ILE A 72 -0.45 -2.20 7.54
C ILE A 72 -1.26 -2.55 8.80
N LEU A 73 -1.59 -1.55 9.64
CA LEU A 73 -2.32 -1.75 10.88
C LEU A 73 -3.74 -2.30 10.62
N THR A 74 -4.47 -1.67 9.72
CA THR A 74 -5.84 -2.08 9.35
C THR A 74 -5.88 -3.38 8.53
N GLY A 75 -4.76 -3.77 7.93
CA GLY A 75 -4.59 -5.03 7.19
C GLY A 75 -4.49 -6.27 8.07
N LYS A 76 -4.17 -6.12 9.37
CA LYS A 76 -4.11 -7.23 10.33
C LYS A 76 -5.47 -7.91 10.48
N LYS A 77 -5.48 -9.24 10.61
CA LYS A 77 -6.70 -10.07 10.64
C LYS A 77 -7.72 -9.62 11.70
N GLU A 78 -7.24 -9.21 12.88
CA GLU A 78 -8.06 -8.74 14.00
C GLU A 78 -8.78 -7.43 13.66
N PHE A 79 -8.04 -6.44 13.13
CA PHE A 79 -8.58 -5.13 12.78
C PHE A 79 -9.43 -5.17 11.51
N ARG A 80 -9.03 -5.95 10.50
CA ARG A 80 -9.73 -6.03 9.21
C ARG A 80 -11.17 -6.53 9.34
N LYS A 81 -11.46 -7.41 10.30
CA LYS A 81 -12.84 -7.91 10.53
C LYS A 81 -13.79 -6.80 10.99
N LYS A 82 -13.31 -5.89 11.86
CA LYS A 82 -14.10 -4.79 12.43
C LYS A 82 -14.04 -3.52 11.59
N TYR A 83 -12.91 -3.26 10.94
CA TYR A 83 -12.58 -2.00 10.28
C TYR A 83 -12.29 -2.15 8.79
N LYS A 84 -12.98 -3.06 8.10
CA LYS A 84 -12.81 -3.31 6.65
C LYS A 84 -12.93 -2.02 5.81
N TRP A 85 -13.87 -1.15 6.16
CA TRP A 85 -14.08 0.14 5.49
C TRP A 85 -12.93 1.12 5.74
N MET A 86 -12.36 1.14 6.94
CA MET A 86 -11.16 1.95 7.21
C MET A 86 -9.97 1.46 6.41
N HIS A 87 -9.79 0.14 6.27
CA HIS A 87 -8.71 -0.40 5.44
C HIS A 87 -8.84 0.07 3.98
N LEU A 88 -10.07 0.00 3.43
CA LEU A 88 -10.33 0.49 2.07
C LEU A 88 -10.09 2.00 1.96
N ALA A 89 -10.58 2.79 2.92
CA ALA A 89 -10.36 4.22 2.95
C ALA A 89 -8.87 4.57 3.02
N SER A 90 -8.08 3.85 3.83
CA SER A 90 -6.62 4.02 3.88
C SER A 90 -5.96 3.72 2.54
N VAL A 91 -6.39 2.67 1.82
CA VAL A 91 -5.85 2.38 0.48
C VAL A 91 -6.17 3.50 -0.52
N LEU A 92 -7.38 4.07 -0.48
CA LEU A 92 -7.76 5.20 -1.33
C LEU A 92 -6.99 6.48 -0.97
N LEU A 93 -6.87 6.79 0.32
CA LEU A 93 -6.07 7.92 0.81
C LEU A 93 -4.60 7.78 0.42
N PHE A 94 -4.07 6.57 0.41
CA PHE A 94 -2.69 6.33 -0.02
C PHE A 94 -2.51 6.64 -1.50
N ALA A 95 -3.44 6.20 -2.37
CA ALA A 95 -3.40 6.54 -3.79
C ALA A 95 -3.49 8.06 -4.03
N GLY A 96 -4.36 8.74 -3.28
CA GLY A 96 -4.47 10.20 -3.32
C GLY A 96 -3.20 10.92 -2.85
N ALA A 97 -2.66 10.53 -1.69
CA ALA A 97 -1.43 11.10 -1.14
C ALA A 97 -0.22 10.88 -2.06
N LEU A 98 -0.10 9.67 -2.63
CA LEU A 98 0.96 9.36 -3.58
C LEU A 98 0.82 10.18 -4.87
N SER A 99 -0.39 10.32 -5.39
CA SER A 99 -0.64 11.16 -6.57
C SER A 99 -0.31 12.62 -6.30
N PHE A 100 -0.70 13.14 -5.13
CA PHE A 100 -0.37 14.51 -4.71
C PHE A 100 1.13 14.73 -4.65
N HIS A 101 1.89 13.83 -4.01
CA HIS A 101 3.34 13.91 -3.94
C HIS A 101 4.03 13.79 -5.32
N ILE A 102 3.49 13.01 -6.25
CA ILE A 102 4.06 12.91 -7.61
C ILE A 102 3.82 14.20 -8.42
N ILE A 103 2.69 14.88 -8.18
CA ILE A 103 2.32 16.10 -8.90
C ILE A 103 3.04 17.34 -8.34
N TYR A 104 3.33 17.37 -7.03
CA TYR A 104 3.88 18.52 -6.30
C TYR A 104 5.17 18.19 -5.54
#